data_AF-A0A969GA66-F1
#
_entry.id   AF-A0A969GA66-F1
#
_cell.length_a   1.000
_cell.length_b   1.000
_cell.length_c   1.000
_cell.angle_alpha   90.00
_cell.angle_beta   90.00
_cell.angle_gamma   90.00
#
_symmetry.space_group_name_H-M   'P 1'
#
loop_
_entity.id
_entity.type
_entity.pdbx_description
1 polymer ?
#
loop_
_entity_poly.entity_id
_entity_poly.type
_entity_poly.pdbx_seq_one_letter_code
_entity_poly.pdbx_strand_id
1 'polypeptide(L)'
;MQCIPCQSNITGYETFEKQDNGLELLKKYEDNESVNGNEFSQDIIQFYTTQGKQLNTFNEVLIKEAYSNLKYYEQFSWYSDYSIGKYNPDAIAYFLNDQNYKNKAANFKIFIGRNYLRNLKDYEASANDFINKIEKRKKIIKN
;
A
#
# COMPACT_ATOMS: atom_id res chain seq x y z
N MET A 1 -14.22 -23.66 -17.21
CA MET A 1 -13.62 -22.63 -16.33
C MET A 1 -12.64 -23.34 -15.41
N GLN A 2 -11.34 -23.32 -15.72
CA GLN A 2 -10.32 -23.71 -14.75
C GLN A 2 -10.07 -22.51 -13.84
N CYS A 3 -10.72 -22.48 -12.69
CA CYS A 3 -10.24 -21.65 -11.60
C CYS A 3 -9.11 -22.46 -10.92
N ILE A 4 -7.86 -22.24 -11.33
CA ILE A 4 -6.70 -22.40 -10.43
C ILE A 4 -7.14 -21.69 -9.16
N PRO A 5 -7.22 -22.39 -8.00
CA PRO A 5 -8.28 -22.24 -7.01
C PRO A 5 -8.69 -20.78 -6.90
N CYS A 6 -9.99 -20.51 -6.95
CA CYS A 6 -10.55 -19.18 -6.71
C CYS A 6 -10.20 -18.78 -5.27
N GLN A 7 -8.94 -18.46 -5.05
CA GLN A 7 -8.37 -18.16 -3.76
C GLN A 7 -9.02 -16.85 -3.37
N SER A 8 -9.63 -16.84 -2.19
CA SER A 8 -10.14 -15.61 -1.63
C SER A 8 -8.97 -14.66 -1.44
N ASN A 9 -8.85 -13.68 -2.33
CA ASN A 9 -7.74 -12.73 -2.32
C ASN A 9 -8.05 -11.50 -1.46
N ILE A 10 -9.06 -11.59 -0.58
CA ILE A 10 -9.52 -10.47 0.26
C ILE A 10 -9.01 -10.56 1.70
N THR A 11 -8.30 -11.65 2.04
CA THR A 11 -7.62 -11.85 3.32
C THR A 11 -6.11 -11.69 3.19
N GLY A 12 -5.59 -11.62 1.96
CA GLY A 12 -4.18 -11.36 1.69
C GLY A 12 -3.90 -9.87 1.62
N TYR A 13 -2.69 -9.46 1.99
CA TYR A 13 -2.22 -8.10 1.83
C TYR A 13 -0.70 -8.05 1.68
N GLU A 14 -0.23 -7.04 0.97
CA GLU A 14 1.18 -6.66 0.91
C GLU A 14 1.30 -5.20 1.33
N THR A 15 2.19 -4.94 2.29
CA THR A 15 2.44 -3.59 2.80
C THR A 15 3.58 -2.93 2.04
N PHE A 16 3.47 -1.63 1.82
CA PHE A 16 4.58 -0.81 1.37
C PHE A 16 5.24 -0.13 2.56
N GLU A 17 6.52 -0.41 2.79
CA GLU A 17 7.33 0.28 3.80
C GLU A 17 8.26 1.28 3.12
N LYS A 18 8.11 2.57 3.46
CA LYS A 18 9.00 3.62 2.96
C LYS A 18 10.30 3.64 3.76
N GLN A 19 11.43 3.91 3.09
CA GLN A 19 12.69 4.24 3.76
C GLN A 19 12.84 5.76 3.86
N ASP A 20 13.09 6.28 5.06
CA ASP A 20 13.16 7.72 5.36
C ASP A 20 14.49 8.20 5.93
N ASN A 21 15.51 7.35 6.03
CA ASN A 21 16.84 7.74 6.49
C ASN A 21 17.39 8.98 5.78
N GLY A 22 17.24 9.06 4.45
CA GLY A 22 17.68 10.22 3.65
C GLY A 22 16.88 11.50 3.96
N LEU A 23 15.59 11.37 4.25
CA LEU A 23 14.73 12.48 4.65
C LEU A 23 15.13 13.02 6.02
N GLU A 24 15.41 12.13 6.98
CA GLU A 24 15.82 12.53 8.33
C GLU A 24 17.18 13.24 8.33
N LEU A 25 18.09 12.83 7.44
CA LEU A 25 19.34 13.55 7.20
C LEU A 25 19.09 14.94 6.58
N LEU A 26 18.19 15.03 5.60
CA LEU A 26 17.84 16.31 4.96
C LEU A 26 17.25 17.31 5.96
N LYS A 27 16.31 16.88 6.81
CA LYS A 27 15.72 17.72 7.88
C LYS A 27 16.79 18.27 8.82
N LYS A 28 17.69 17.41 9.31
CA LYS A 28 18.79 17.81 10.20
C LYS A 28 19.75 18.80 9.54
N TYR A 29 19.98 18.69 8.24
CA TYR A 29 20.83 19.64 7.52
C TYR A 29 20.17 21.03 7.44
N GLU A 30 18.88 21.08 7.08
CA GLU A 30 18.10 22.33 7.01
C GLU A 30 17.94 23.02 8.39
N ASP A 31 17.83 22.26 9.49
CA ASP A 31 17.70 22.82 10.84
C ASP A 31 19.00 23.45 11.36
N ASN A 32 20.17 22.97 10.90
CA ASN A 32 21.47 23.40 11.41
C ASN A 32 22.09 24.56 10.62
N GLU A 33 21.77 24.68 9.34
CA GLU A 33 22.17 25.86 8.58
C GLU A 33 21.04 26.89 8.61
N SER A 34 21.36 28.16 8.84
CA SER A 34 20.45 29.29 8.64
C SER A 34 20.18 29.53 7.14
N VAL A 35 19.96 28.44 6.41
CA VAL A 35 19.64 28.42 4.99
C VAL A 35 18.21 28.88 4.90
N ASN A 36 18.06 30.17 4.61
CA ASN A 36 16.83 30.72 4.05
C ASN A 36 16.36 29.82 2.91
N GLY A 37 15.32 29.01 3.18
CA GLY A 37 14.38 28.47 2.20
C GLY A 37 14.99 27.88 0.94
N ASN A 38 15.64 26.71 1.04
CA ASN A 38 15.79 25.90 -0.16
C ASN A 38 14.43 25.27 -0.47
N GLU A 39 13.61 25.98 -1.26
CA GLU A 39 12.25 25.58 -1.69
C GLU A 39 12.22 24.10 -2.13
N PHE A 40 13.30 23.64 -2.77
CA PHE A 40 13.44 22.26 -3.19
C PHE A 40 13.56 21.23 -2.05
N SER A 41 14.30 21.54 -0.98
CA SER A 41 14.38 20.68 0.20
C SER A 41 13.02 20.60 0.89
N GLN A 42 12.33 21.74 1.00
CA GLN A 42 11.00 21.84 1.58
C GLN A 42 9.96 21.05 0.76
N ASP A 43 10.04 21.09 -0.57
CA ASP A 43 9.22 20.27 -1.47
C ASP A 43 9.40 18.77 -1.23
N ILE A 44 10.66 18.32 -1.07
CA ILE A 44 10.97 16.92 -0.76
C ILE A 44 10.38 16.54 0.61
N ILE A 45 10.58 17.38 1.63
CA ILE A 45 10.05 17.14 2.97
C ILE A 45 8.52 17.06 2.95
N GLN A 46 7.87 17.98 2.24
CA GLN A 46 6.41 18.02 2.11
C GLN A 46 5.88 16.80 1.35
N PHE A 47 6.55 16.37 0.28
CA PHE A 47 6.22 15.15 -0.45
C PHE A 47 6.21 13.93 0.47
N TYR A 48 7.29 13.69 1.21
CA TYR A 48 7.37 12.55 2.13
C TYR A 48 6.35 12.64 3.27
N THR A 49 6.06 13.84 3.76
CA THR A 49 5.10 14.06 4.85
C THR A 49 3.66 13.82 4.40
N THR A 50 3.29 14.24 3.19
CA THR A 50 1.91 14.12 2.69
C THR A 50 1.64 12.77 2.05
N GLN A 51 2.38 12.44 0.99
CA GLN A 51 2.20 11.21 0.22
C GLN A 51 2.58 9.98 1.04
N GLY A 52 3.64 10.08 1.85
CA GLY A 52 4.03 9.00 2.76
C GLY A 52 2.96 8.72 3.83
N LYS A 53 2.35 9.76 4.40
CA LYS A 53 1.23 9.60 5.35
C LYS A 53 0.01 8.98 4.69
N GLN A 54 -0.32 9.40 3.47
CA GLN A 54 -1.44 8.85 2.72
C GLN A 54 -1.27 7.35 2.44
N LEU A 55 -0.07 6.92 2.04
CA LEU A 55 0.23 5.49 1.87
C LEU A 55 0.13 4.71 3.17
N ASN A 56 0.60 5.26 4.29
CA ASN A 56 0.45 4.63 5.60
C ASN A 56 -1.03 4.42 5.97
N THR A 57 -1.89 5.42 5.74
CA THR A 57 -3.33 5.27 5.97
C THR A 57 -3.92 4.14 5.13
N PHE A 58 -3.52 3.99 3.87
CA PHE A 58 -3.98 2.87 3.04
C PHE A 58 -3.45 1.52 3.52
N ASN A 59 -2.20 1.45 3.97
CA ASN A 59 -1.64 0.22 4.59
C ASN A 59 -2.48 -0.20 5.80
N GLU A 60 -2.81 0.73 6.70
CA GLU A 60 -3.63 0.46 7.88
C GLU A 60 -5.02 -0.07 7.51
N VAL A 61 -5.68 0.56 6.53
CA VAL A 61 -6.99 0.11 6.03
C VAL A 61 -6.88 -1.28 5.39
N LEU A 62 -5.85 -1.54 4.59
CA LEU A 62 -5.62 -2.82 3.95
C LEU A 62 -5.45 -3.94 4.99
N ILE A 63 -4.58 -3.74 5.98
CA ILE A 63 -4.34 -4.70 7.07
C ILE A 63 -5.66 -4.94 7.82
N LYS A 64 -6.38 -3.88 8.17
CA LYS A 64 -7.64 -3.96 8.92
C LYS A 64 -8.71 -4.74 8.15
N GLU A 65 -8.90 -4.45 6.87
CA GLU A 65 -9.90 -5.13 6.03
C GLU A 65 -9.54 -6.60 5.83
N ALA A 66 -8.28 -6.90 5.53
CA ALA A 66 -7.81 -8.27 5.34
C ALA A 66 -7.97 -9.11 6.62
N TYR A 67 -7.55 -8.55 7.77
CA TYR A 67 -7.72 -9.19 9.07
C TYR A 67 -9.19 -9.36 9.45
N SER A 68 -10.03 -8.35 9.21
CA SER A 68 -11.47 -8.44 9.48
C SER A 68 -12.15 -9.53 8.65
N ASN A 69 -11.77 -9.67 7.37
CA ASN A 69 -12.28 -10.72 6.51
C ASN A 69 -11.82 -12.10 6.96
N LEU A 70 -10.55 -12.24 7.34
CA LEU A 70 -10.02 -13.50 7.88
C LEU A 70 -10.74 -13.89 9.18
N LYS A 71 -10.92 -12.92 10.09
CA LYS A 71 -11.64 -13.13 11.36
C LYS A 71 -13.09 -13.53 11.13
N TYR A 72 -13.74 -12.94 10.12
CA TYR A 72 -15.08 -13.32 9.72
C TYR A 72 -15.13 -14.77 9.21
N TYR A 73 -14.07 -15.29 8.58
CA TYR A 73 -14.07 -16.66 8.10
C TYR A 73 -14.03 -17.71 9.23
N GLU A 74 -13.49 -17.37 10.40
CA GLU A 74 -13.40 -18.29 11.54
C GLU A 74 -14.75 -18.88 12.00
N GLN A 75 -15.87 -18.23 11.66
CA GLN A 75 -17.21 -18.72 12.03
C GLN A 75 -17.69 -19.90 11.16
N PHE A 76 -17.06 -20.14 10.02
CA PHE A 76 -17.50 -21.18 9.08
C PHE A 76 -16.78 -22.50 9.32
N SER A 77 -17.52 -23.61 9.19
CA SER A 77 -16.98 -24.97 9.37
C SER A 77 -15.83 -25.31 8.43
N TRP A 78 -15.78 -24.69 7.25
CA TRP A 78 -14.74 -24.91 6.24
C TRP A 78 -13.43 -24.14 6.49
N TYR A 79 -13.37 -23.30 7.53
CA TYR A 79 -12.22 -22.41 7.76
C TYR A 79 -10.91 -23.15 8.04
N SER A 80 -10.96 -24.26 8.79
CA SER A 80 -9.75 -25.04 9.10
C SER A 80 -9.08 -25.59 7.84
N ASP A 81 -9.86 -26.13 6.92
CA ASP A 81 -9.39 -26.54 5.58
C ASP A 81 -8.84 -25.35 4.80
N TYR A 82 -9.56 -24.23 4.76
CA TYR A 82 -9.13 -23.01 4.08
C TYR A 82 -7.77 -22.52 4.59
N SER A 83 -7.55 -22.54 5.91
CA SER A 83 -6.31 -22.05 6.55
C SER A 83 -5.05 -22.81 6.14
N ILE A 84 -5.20 -24.04 5.65
CA ILE A 84 -4.11 -24.88 5.11
C ILE A 84 -4.15 -24.96 3.58
N GLY A 85 -4.88 -24.06 2.92
CA GLY A 85 -4.99 -23.97 1.47
C GLY A 85 -5.93 -25.00 0.83
N LYS A 86 -6.76 -25.70 1.61
CA LYS A 86 -7.76 -26.65 1.08
C LYS A 86 -9.11 -25.97 0.92
N TYR A 87 -9.67 -26.04 -0.28
CA TYR A 87 -10.97 -25.47 -0.61
C TYR A 87 -11.99 -26.60 -0.77
N ASN A 88 -12.66 -26.96 0.32
CA ASN A 88 -13.71 -27.97 0.30
C ASN A 88 -14.99 -27.43 -0.40
N PRO A 89 -15.97 -28.28 -0.73
CA PRO A 89 -17.17 -27.86 -1.45
C PRO A 89 -17.94 -26.71 -0.79
N ASP A 90 -17.97 -26.64 0.54
CA ASP A 90 -18.68 -25.58 1.27
C ASP A 90 -17.97 -24.24 1.14
N ALA A 91 -16.63 -24.23 1.24
CA ALA A 91 -15.82 -23.03 0.99
C ALA A 91 -16.00 -22.53 -0.45
N ILE A 92 -15.98 -23.45 -1.43
CA ILE A 92 -16.20 -23.12 -2.85
C ILE A 92 -17.60 -22.53 -3.04
N ALA A 93 -18.63 -23.14 -2.46
CA ALA A 93 -20.00 -22.65 -2.55
C ALA A 93 -20.14 -21.25 -1.95
N TYR A 94 -19.51 -21.00 -0.80
CA TYR A 94 -19.48 -19.68 -0.18
C TYR A 94 -18.82 -18.64 -1.11
N PHE A 95 -17.61 -18.87 -1.59
CA PHE A 95 -16.91 -17.90 -2.44
C PHE A 95 -17.59 -17.64 -3.80
N LEU A 96 -18.34 -18.61 -4.34
CA LEU A 96 -19.05 -18.42 -5.61
C LEU A 96 -20.43 -17.77 -5.45
N ASN A 97 -21.15 -18.11 -4.38
CA ASN A 97 -22.58 -17.83 -4.31
C ASN A 97 -22.93 -16.78 -3.26
N ASP A 98 -22.17 -16.67 -2.17
CA ASP A 98 -22.51 -15.80 -1.05
C ASP A 98 -22.44 -14.31 -1.44
N GLN A 99 -23.52 -13.59 -1.18
CA GLN A 99 -23.62 -12.18 -1.55
C GLN A 99 -22.77 -11.28 -0.63
N ASN A 100 -22.59 -11.65 0.64
CA ASN A 100 -21.74 -10.90 1.55
C ASN A 100 -20.27 -11.00 1.10
N TYR A 101 -19.80 -12.19 0.72
CA TYR A 101 -18.50 -12.37 0.11
C TYR A 101 -18.33 -11.52 -1.16
N LYS A 102 -19.30 -11.55 -2.08
CA LYS A 102 -19.25 -10.72 -3.31
C LYS A 102 -19.12 -9.23 -2.99
N ASN A 103 -19.88 -8.74 -2.00
CA ASN A 103 -19.81 -7.36 -1.56
C ASN A 103 -18.44 -7.02 -0.94
N LYS A 104 -17.91 -7.89 -0.07
CA LYS A 104 -16.58 -7.74 0.52
C LYS A 104 -15.48 -7.74 -0.54
N ALA A 105 -15.56 -8.63 -1.53
CA ALA A 105 -14.61 -8.68 -2.64
C ALA A 105 -14.69 -7.45 -3.55
N ALA A 106 -15.89 -6.95 -3.83
CA ALA A 106 -16.07 -5.69 -4.56
C ALA A 106 -15.47 -4.50 -3.79
N ASN A 107 -15.70 -4.44 -2.47
CA ASN A 107 -15.15 -3.40 -1.61
C ASN A 107 -13.62 -3.44 -1.57
N PHE A 108 -13.05 -4.62 -1.36
CA PHE A 108 -11.61 -4.85 -1.36
C PHE A 108 -10.97 -4.42 -2.68
N LYS A 109 -11.62 -4.74 -3.82
CA LYS A 109 -11.16 -4.31 -5.15
C LYS A 109 -11.16 -2.78 -5.32
N ILE A 110 -12.12 -2.07 -4.71
CA ILE A 110 -12.16 -0.60 -4.76
C ILE A 110 -11.03 -0.01 -3.92
N PHE A 111 -10.90 -0.43 -2.66
CA PHE A 111 -9.90 0.12 -1.76
C PHE A 111 -8.48 -0.20 -2.20
N ILE A 112 -8.19 -1.47 -2.51
CA ILE A 112 -6.83 -1.92 -2.79
C ILE A 112 -6.51 -1.75 -4.27
N GLY A 113 -7.32 -2.37 -5.12
CA GLY A 113 -7.06 -2.41 -6.55
C GLY A 113 -7.18 -1.06 -7.26
N ARG A 114 -8.01 -0.15 -6.76
CA ARG A 114 -8.18 1.18 -7.39
C ARG A 114 -7.52 2.28 -6.60
N ASN A 115 -7.82 2.41 -5.31
CA ASN A 115 -7.31 3.55 -4.53
C ASN A 115 -5.84 3.35 -4.18
N TYR A 116 -5.50 2.29 -3.44
CA TYR A 116 -4.12 2.08 -2.98
C TYR A 116 -3.14 1.95 -4.14
N LEU A 117 -3.46 1.13 -5.16
CA LEU A 117 -2.61 0.98 -6.35
C LEU A 117 -2.38 2.30 -7.09
N ARG A 118 -3.40 3.15 -7.24
CA ARG A 118 -3.23 4.47 -7.87
C ARG A 118 -2.27 5.34 -7.05
N ASN A 119 -2.44 5.39 -5.72
CA ASN A 119 -1.57 6.17 -4.86
C ASN A 119 -0.12 5.68 -4.87
N LEU A 120 0.11 4.37 -4.95
CA LEU A 120 1.46 3.81 -5.11
C LEU A 120 2.10 4.27 -6.42
N LYS A 121 1.35 4.27 -7.53
CA LYS A 121 1.84 4.77 -8.82
C LYS A 121 2.13 6.27 -8.79
N ASP A 122 1.27 7.05 -8.14
CA ASP A 122 1.47 8.50 -8.00
C ASP A 122 2.70 8.80 -7.12
N TYR A 123 2.91 8.02 -6.05
CA TYR A 123 4.11 8.08 -5.21
C TYR A 123 5.37 7.75 -6.00
N GLU A 124 5.37 6.64 -6.74
CA GLU A 124 6.49 6.22 -7.59
C GLU A 124 6.85 7.29 -8.63
N ALA A 125 5.85 7.83 -9.33
CA ALA A 125 6.06 8.88 -10.33
C ALA A 125 6.68 10.14 -9.70
N SER A 126 6.16 10.59 -8.55
CA SER A 126 6.66 11.77 -7.85
C SER A 126 8.07 11.55 -7.30
N ALA A 127 8.35 10.38 -6.71
CA ALA A 127 9.66 10.02 -6.22
C ALA A 127 10.71 10.01 -7.34
N ASN A 128 10.37 9.43 -8.50
CA ASN A 128 11.24 9.40 -9.66
C ASN A 128 11.52 10.81 -10.21
N ASP A 129 10.53 11.72 -10.20
CA ASP A 129 10.74 13.12 -10.56
C ASP A 129 11.73 13.83 -9.62
N PHE A 130 11.60 13.63 -8.31
CA PHE A 130 12.56 14.17 -7.33
C PHE A 130 13.97 13.61 -7.53
N ILE A 131 14.11 12.31 -7.75
CA ILE A 131 15.41 11.68 -8.06
C ILE A 131 16.05 12.35 -9.28
N ASN A 132 15.28 12.53 -10.36
CA ASN A 132 15.76 13.19 -11.57
C ASN A 132 16.19 14.65 -11.32
N LYS A 133 15.44 15.40 -10.52
CA LYS A 133 15.78 16.78 -10.13
C LYS A 133 17.06 16.84 -9.28
N ILE A 134 17.23 15.93 -8.33
CA ILE A 134 18.45 15.80 -7.50
C ILE A 134 19.66 15.52 -8.38
N GLU A 135 19.57 14.54 -9.28
CA GLU A 135 20.69 14.16 -10.15
C GLU A 135 21.10 15.27 -11.12
N LYS A 136 20.13 16.05 -11.63
CA LYS A 136 20.43 17.26 -12.43
C LYS A 136 21.20 18.31 -11.61
N ARG A 137 20.77 18.59 -10.39
CA ARG A 137 21.44 19.56 -9.49
C ARG A 137 22.87 19.12 -9.16
N LYS A 138 23.08 17.83 -8.86
CA LYS A 138 24.43 17.28 -8.61
C LYS A 138 25.39 17.47 -9.79
N LYS A 139 24.92 17.34 -11.03
CA LYS A 139 25.74 17.55 -12.23
C LYS A 139 26.14 19.01 -12.41
N ILE A 140 25.25 19.94 -12.10
CA ILE A 140 25.53 21.38 -12.18
C ILE A 140 26.60 21.78 -11.16
N ILE A 141 26.55 21.26 -9.93
CA ILE A 141 27.51 21.59 -8.86
C ILE A 141 28.92 21.04 -9.14
N LYS A 142 29.05 20.01 -9.98
CA LYS A 142 30.34 19.38 -10.32
C LYS A 142 31.07 20.05 -11.48
N ASN A 143 30.44 20.98 -12.19
CA ASN A 143 31.03 21.77 -13.27
C ASN A 143 31.32 23.19 -12.81
#